data_AF-A0A822E1M9-F1
#
_entry.id   AF-A0A822E1M9-F1
#
_cell.length_a   1.000
_cell.length_b   1.000
_cell.length_c   1.000
_cell.angle_alpha   90.00
_cell.angle_beta   90.00
_cell.angle_gamma   90.00
#
_symmetry.space_group_name_H-M   'P 1'
#
loop_
_entity.id
_entity.type
_entity.pdbx_description
1 polymer ?
#
loop_
_entity_poly.entity_id
_entity_poly.type
_entity_poly.pdbx_seq_one_letter_code
_entity_poly.pdbx_strand_id
1 'polypeptide(L)'
;KVLNILEQVRQPCVTSISIDWHGRLDEQQKFNMQAPKIIRSLFNGMRLSVYRFIQNCHKATLTATIDGQEYVTTVFSSTTTTTKGRILHCLTARAIIDDYDNGLLHVDESKNELMKVQYKQDLIDLSIKYSVVSAYTSFVAIEERDTKTDAKTLQP
;
A
#
# COMPACT_ATOMS: atom_id res chain seq x y z
N LYS A 1 -3.12 -24.81 18.34
CA LYS A 1 -2.45 -23.63 17.72
C LYS A 1 -1.02 -23.94 17.27
N VAL A 2 -0.16 -24.49 18.12
CA VAL A 2 1.25 -24.82 17.77
C VAL A 2 1.38 -25.90 16.67
N LEU A 3 0.53 -26.93 16.69
CA LEU A 3 0.55 -28.00 15.67
C LEU A 3 0.26 -27.50 14.25
N ASN A 4 -0.67 -26.55 14.10
CA ASN A 4 -1.02 -25.97 12.80
C ASN A 4 0.15 -25.15 12.21
N ILE A 5 0.93 -24.48 13.08
CA ILE A 5 2.13 -23.74 12.68
C ILE A 5 3.22 -24.72 12.18
N LEU A 6 3.39 -25.86 12.84
CA LEU A 6 4.35 -26.89 12.43
C LEU A 6 3.98 -27.56 11.10
N GLU A 7 2.70 -27.78 10.84
CA GLU A 7 2.25 -28.29 9.53
C GLU A 7 2.45 -27.26 8.42
N GLN A 8 2.26 -25.97 8.68
CA GLN A 8 2.56 -24.90 7.71
C GLN A 8 4.06 -24.79 7.39
N VAL A 9 4.94 -25.00 8.37
CA VAL A 9 6.41 -24.94 8.17
C VAL A 9 6.93 -26.11 7.32
N ARG A 10 6.24 -27.27 7.31
CA ARG A 10 6.61 -28.44 6.49
C ARG A 10 6.16 -28.36 5.03
N GLN A 11 5.31 -27.40 4.68
CA GLN A 11 4.77 -27.27 3.33
C GLN A 11 5.78 -26.59 2.40
N PRO A 12 5.75 -26.91 1.10
CA PRO A 12 6.55 -26.18 0.12
C PRO A 12 6.22 -24.69 0.23
N CYS A 13 7.23 -23.90 0.57
CA CYS A 13 7.09 -22.46 0.70
C CYS A 13 7.50 -21.80 -0.62
N VAL A 14 6.69 -20.84 -1.06
CA VAL A 14 7.05 -19.96 -2.17
C VAL A 14 7.97 -18.88 -1.60
N THR A 15 9.20 -18.85 -2.08
CA THR A 15 10.28 -17.98 -1.58
C THR A 15 10.78 -17.08 -2.70
N SER A 16 11.57 -16.06 -2.37
CA SER A 16 12.22 -15.17 -3.35
C SER A 16 11.24 -14.55 -4.36
N ILE A 17 10.05 -14.17 -3.87
CA ILE A 17 9.00 -13.62 -4.73
C ILE A 17 9.39 -12.22 -5.15
N SER A 18 9.43 -11.98 -6.45
CA SER A 18 9.66 -10.66 -7.04
C SER A 18 8.64 -10.39 -8.14
N ILE A 19 8.25 -9.12 -8.29
CA ILE A 19 7.32 -8.68 -9.33
C ILE A 19 7.98 -7.57 -10.12
N ASP A 20 8.24 -7.84 -11.39
CA ASP A 20 8.69 -6.84 -12.35
C ASP A 20 7.48 -6.22 -13.05
N TRP A 21 7.28 -4.93 -12.86
CA TRP A 21 6.15 -4.19 -13.42
C TRP A 21 6.60 -3.48 -14.68
N HIS A 22 6.07 -3.87 -15.84
CA HIS A 22 6.39 -3.25 -17.11
C HIS A 22 5.38 -2.14 -17.42
N GLY A 23 5.79 -0.90 -17.17
CA GLY A 23 5.03 0.31 -17.47
C GLY A 23 5.91 1.56 -17.35
N ARG A 24 5.31 2.73 -17.57
CA ARG A 24 6.02 4.00 -17.42
C ARG A 24 5.97 4.44 -15.96
N LEU A 25 7.14 4.63 -15.37
CA LEU A 25 7.29 5.37 -14.13
C LEU A 25 7.04 6.84 -14.45
N ASP A 26 6.10 7.45 -13.75
CA ASP A 26 5.88 8.88 -13.89
C ASP A 26 6.91 9.60 -13.02
N GLU A 27 7.84 10.29 -13.66
CA GLU A 27 8.88 11.08 -12.99
C GLU A 27 8.29 12.26 -12.20
N GLN A 28 7.09 12.72 -12.58
CA GLN A 28 6.34 13.74 -11.85
C GLN A 28 5.61 13.15 -10.64
N GLN A 29 5.38 11.83 -10.64
CA GLN A 29 4.69 11.15 -9.54
C GLN A 29 5.71 10.72 -8.50
N LYS A 30 5.77 11.49 -7.39
CA LYS A 30 6.57 11.15 -6.20
C LYS A 30 6.30 9.73 -5.66
N PHE A 31 5.12 9.16 -5.96
CA PHE A 31 4.65 7.89 -5.44
C PHE A 31 4.79 6.76 -6.46
N ASN A 32 5.98 6.17 -6.58
CA ASN A 32 6.23 4.99 -7.42
C ASN A 32 6.44 3.71 -6.60
N MET A 33 5.99 3.73 -5.35
CA MET A 33 6.21 2.68 -4.35
C MET A 33 5.31 1.47 -4.58
N GLN A 34 5.87 0.29 -4.34
CA GLN A 34 5.13 -0.97 -4.24
C GLN A 34 4.89 -1.31 -2.78
N ALA A 35 3.70 -1.83 -2.46
CA ALA A 35 3.38 -2.41 -1.17
C ALA A 35 2.92 -3.87 -1.34
N PRO A 36 3.45 -4.82 -0.54
CA PRO A 36 4.56 -4.64 0.39
C PRO A 36 5.90 -4.42 -0.34
N LYS A 37 6.80 -3.67 0.30
CA LYS A 37 8.16 -3.42 -0.20
C LYS A 37 9.03 -4.68 -0.14
N ILE A 38 8.95 -5.42 0.96
CA ILE A 38 9.58 -6.73 1.11
C ILE A 38 8.49 -7.80 1.06
N ILE A 39 8.49 -8.59 0.00
CA ILE A 39 7.60 -9.74 -0.11
C ILE A 39 8.19 -10.91 0.68
N ARG A 40 7.47 -11.37 1.70
CA ARG A 40 7.85 -12.53 2.51
C ARG A 40 7.46 -13.83 1.80
N SER A 41 8.05 -14.93 2.25
CA SER A 41 7.69 -16.27 1.79
C SER A 41 6.20 -16.56 2.05
N LEU A 42 5.56 -17.24 1.09
CA LEU A 42 4.16 -17.63 1.18
C LEU A 42 4.04 -19.13 1.45
N PHE A 43 3.12 -19.47 2.34
CA PHE A 43 2.75 -20.85 2.67
C PHE A 43 1.42 -21.21 2.03
N ASN A 44 1.10 -22.50 1.98
CA ASN A 44 -0.15 -22.96 1.40
C ASN A 44 -1.36 -22.34 2.14
N GLY A 45 -2.39 -21.94 1.37
CA GLY A 45 -3.59 -21.28 1.89
C GLY A 45 -3.41 -19.79 2.23
N MET A 46 -2.21 -19.22 2.08
CA MET A 46 -2.02 -17.78 2.20
C MET A 46 -2.31 -17.06 0.89
N ARG A 47 -2.88 -15.86 1.00
CA ARG A 47 -3.06 -14.93 -0.12
C ARG A 47 -2.27 -13.67 0.16
N LEU A 48 -1.48 -13.24 -0.82
CA LEU A 48 -0.80 -11.96 -0.81
C LEU A 48 -1.36 -11.08 -1.92
N SER A 49 -1.70 -9.85 -1.58
CA SER A 49 -2.05 -8.81 -2.55
C SER A 49 -0.90 -7.81 -2.62
N VAL A 50 -0.38 -7.57 -3.82
CA VAL A 50 0.67 -6.58 -4.07
C VAL A 50 0.08 -5.43 -4.88
N TYR A 51 0.32 -4.21 -4.42
CA TYR A 51 -0.19 -2.99 -5.03
C TYR A 51 0.97 -2.07 -5.41
N ARG A 52 0.82 -1.35 -6.54
CA ARG A 52 1.79 -0.35 -7.00
C ARG A 52 1.11 0.74 -7.81
N PHE A 53 1.57 1.97 -7.65
CA PHE A 53 1.25 3.05 -8.60
C PHE A 53 2.20 2.97 -9.79
N ILE A 54 1.63 2.79 -10.98
CA ILE A 54 2.37 2.75 -12.25
C ILE A 54 1.47 3.23 -13.38
N GLN A 55 2.00 4.00 -14.33
CA GLN A 55 1.25 4.46 -15.49
C GLN A 55 1.46 3.53 -16.67
N ASN A 56 0.41 3.32 -17.48
CA ASN A 56 0.44 2.49 -18.69
C ASN A 56 1.07 1.11 -18.46
N CYS A 57 0.73 0.46 -17.34
CA CYS A 57 1.19 -0.89 -17.05
C CYS A 57 0.32 -1.89 -17.81
N HIS A 58 0.95 -2.61 -18.74
CA HIS A 58 0.27 -3.61 -19.57
C HIS A 58 0.75 -5.04 -19.30
N LYS A 59 1.86 -5.18 -18.56
CA LYS A 59 2.49 -6.46 -18.27
C LYS A 59 3.13 -6.43 -16.90
N ALA A 60 2.97 -7.52 -16.14
CA ALA A 60 3.72 -7.76 -14.92
C ALA A 60 4.29 -9.19 -14.96
N THR A 61 5.55 -9.34 -14.55
CA THR A 61 6.26 -10.61 -14.52
C THR A 61 6.51 -10.97 -13.07
N LEU A 62 5.88 -12.05 -12.60
CA LEU A 62 6.09 -12.63 -11.27
C LEU A 62 7.20 -13.68 -11.38
N THR A 63 8.23 -13.56 -10.55
CA THR A 63 9.24 -14.61 -10.35
C THR A 63 9.17 -15.11 -8.91
N ALA A 64 9.34 -16.41 -8.71
CA ALA A 64 9.34 -17.01 -7.39
C ALA A 64 10.09 -18.34 -7.38
N THR A 65 10.62 -18.75 -6.23
CA THR A 65 11.25 -20.05 -6.03
C THR A 65 10.33 -20.96 -5.23
N ILE A 66 9.98 -22.12 -5.78
CA ILE A 66 9.18 -23.16 -5.12
C ILE A 66 10.01 -24.43 -5.12
N ASP A 67 10.29 -24.98 -3.93
CA ASP A 67 11.08 -26.22 -3.77
C ASP A 67 12.45 -26.19 -4.49
N GLY A 68 13.13 -25.04 -4.44
CA GLY A 68 14.43 -24.83 -5.08
C GLY A 68 14.40 -24.62 -6.60
N GLN A 69 13.22 -24.69 -7.23
CA GLN A 69 13.04 -24.39 -8.65
C GLN A 69 12.48 -22.97 -8.85
N GLU A 70 13.02 -22.25 -9.82
CA GLU A 70 12.51 -20.93 -10.20
C GLU A 70 11.32 -21.06 -11.15
N TYR A 71 10.26 -20.32 -10.83
CA TYR A 71 9.05 -20.20 -11.62
C TYR A 71 8.87 -18.75 -12.04
N VAL A 72 8.56 -18.55 -13.31
CA VAL A 72 8.30 -17.24 -13.89
C VAL A 72 6.93 -17.27 -14.55
N THR A 73 6.06 -16.35 -14.16
CA THR A 73 4.71 -16.19 -14.73
C THR A 73 4.51 -14.75 -15.13
N THR A 74 4.19 -14.54 -16.41
CA THR A 74 3.85 -13.21 -16.93
C THR A 74 2.33 -13.08 -17.03
N VAL A 75 1.80 -11.98 -16.52
CA VAL A 75 0.41 -11.58 -16.70
C VAL A 75 0.31 -10.34 -17.57
N PHE A 76 -0.67 -10.33 -18.46
CA PHE A 76 -0.96 -9.19 -19.34
C PHE A 76 -2.30 -8.57 -18.97
N SER A 77 -2.36 -7.24 -19.00
CA SER A 77 -3.62 -6.50 -18.85
C SER A 77 -4.15 -6.14 -20.24
N SER A 78 -5.42 -6.46 -20.49
CA SER A 78 -6.12 -5.99 -21.69
C SER A 78 -6.50 -4.51 -21.55
N THR A 79 -6.61 -3.77 -22.65
CA THR A 79 -7.06 -2.37 -22.61
C THR A 79 -8.48 -2.22 -22.04
N THR A 80 -9.33 -3.25 -22.17
CA THR A 80 -10.71 -3.32 -21.66
C THR A 80 -10.80 -3.42 -20.13
N THR A 81 -9.73 -3.84 -19.44
CA THR A 81 -9.69 -3.96 -17.96
C THR A 81 -9.21 -2.69 -17.26
N THR A 82 -9.03 -1.58 -17.99
CA THR A 82 -8.60 -0.30 -17.42
C THR A 82 -9.77 0.43 -16.78
N THR A 83 -10.08 0.09 -15.54
CA THR A 83 -11.07 0.83 -14.75
C THR A 83 -10.39 1.97 -13.99
N LYS A 84 -10.62 3.21 -14.39
CA LYS A 84 -10.23 4.38 -13.60
C LYS A 84 -11.25 4.56 -12.46
N GLY A 85 -11.02 3.88 -11.33
CA GLY A 85 -11.91 3.91 -10.17
C GLY A 85 -11.21 4.40 -8.91
N ARG A 86 -11.91 5.16 -8.06
CA ARG A 86 -11.35 5.68 -6.80
C ARG A 86 -10.92 4.56 -5.84
N ILE A 87 -11.63 3.44 -5.83
CA ILE A 87 -11.43 2.33 -4.88
C ILE A 87 -10.04 1.71 -4.99
N LEU A 88 -9.59 1.33 -6.21
CA LEU A 88 -8.26 0.72 -6.39
C LEU A 88 -7.15 1.68 -5.98
N HIS A 89 -7.27 2.97 -6.32
CA HIS A 89 -6.29 3.97 -5.89
C HIS A 89 -6.25 4.12 -4.36
N CYS A 90 -7.42 4.14 -3.70
CA CYS A 90 -7.51 4.18 -2.24
C CYS A 90 -6.94 2.90 -1.59
N LEU A 91 -7.20 1.71 -2.15
CA LEU A 91 -6.64 0.44 -1.67
C LEU A 91 -5.11 0.43 -1.81
N THR A 92 -4.58 0.88 -2.94
CA THR A 92 -3.13 1.01 -3.14
C THR A 92 -2.52 2.00 -2.14
N ALA A 93 -3.14 3.17 -1.97
CA ALA A 93 -2.67 4.16 -1.00
C ALA A 93 -2.69 3.60 0.43
N ARG A 94 -3.76 2.89 0.80
CA ARG A 94 -3.90 2.26 2.11
C ARG A 94 -2.85 1.17 2.32
N ALA A 95 -2.63 0.30 1.34
CA ALA A 95 -1.62 -0.76 1.43
C ALA A 95 -0.21 -0.18 1.59
N ILE A 96 0.12 0.92 0.89
CA ILE A 96 1.40 1.61 1.04
C ILE A 96 1.53 2.23 2.44
N ILE A 97 0.51 2.94 2.91
CA ILE A 97 0.53 3.55 4.25
C ILE A 97 0.71 2.46 5.33
N ASP A 98 -0.06 1.38 5.25
CA ASP A 98 0.00 0.29 6.23
C ASP A 98 1.37 -0.42 6.21
N ASP A 99 2.00 -0.58 5.04
CA ASP A 99 3.35 -1.19 4.91
C ASP A 99 4.45 -0.28 5.47
N TYR A 100 4.30 1.04 5.40
CA TYR A 100 5.28 1.95 5.98
C TYR A 100 5.09 2.16 7.48
N ASP A 101 3.85 2.17 7.96
CA ASP A 101 3.56 2.31 9.38
C ASP A 101 3.92 1.02 10.15
N ASN A 102 3.53 -0.14 9.62
CA ASN A 102 3.62 -1.43 10.35
C ASN A 102 4.49 -2.50 9.66
N GLY A 103 4.90 -2.29 8.42
CA GLY A 103 5.63 -3.26 7.63
C GLY A 103 7.15 -3.22 7.82
N LEU A 104 7.83 -4.08 7.05
CA LEU A 104 9.28 -4.18 7.01
C LEU A 104 9.78 -3.64 5.66
N LEU A 105 10.37 -2.45 5.68
CA LEU A 105 10.86 -1.76 4.49
C LEU A 105 12.30 -2.14 4.14
N HIS A 106 13.07 -2.56 5.16
CA HIS A 106 14.46 -2.98 5.04
C HIS A 106 14.79 -4.07 6.08
N VAL A 107 15.75 -4.95 5.76
CA VAL A 107 16.16 -6.05 6.65
C VAL A 107 16.87 -5.54 7.92
N ASP A 108 17.71 -4.52 7.76
CA ASP A 108 18.33 -3.77 8.86
C ASP A 108 17.37 -2.76 9.49
N GLU A 109 17.24 -2.80 10.82
CA GLU A 109 16.33 -1.99 11.61
C GLU A 109 16.65 -0.49 11.54
N SER A 110 17.93 -0.12 11.61
CA SER A 110 18.34 1.30 11.56
C SER A 110 17.97 1.93 10.22
N LYS A 111 18.22 1.21 9.13
CA LYS A 111 17.81 1.63 7.78
C LYS A 111 16.30 1.63 7.61
N ASN A 112 15.58 0.69 8.23
CA ASN A 112 14.13 0.64 8.20
C ASN A 112 13.52 1.91 8.80
N GLU A 113 13.95 2.30 10.00
CA GLU A 113 13.45 3.51 10.67
C GLU A 113 13.85 4.78 9.92
N LEU A 114 15.08 4.84 9.39
CA LEU A 114 15.51 5.97 8.56
C LEU A 114 14.64 6.13 7.30
N MET A 115 14.27 5.02 6.64
CA MET A 115 13.33 5.05 5.51
C MET A 115 11.95 5.56 5.94
N LYS A 116 11.41 5.10 7.06
CA LYS A 116 10.11 5.59 7.56
C LYS A 116 10.11 7.10 7.77
N VAL A 117 11.17 7.63 8.38
CA VAL A 117 11.33 9.09 8.59
C VAL A 117 11.45 9.84 7.26
N GLN A 118 12.23 9.31 6.31
CA GLN A 118 12.44 9.94 5.01
C GLN A 118 11.14 10.06 4.20
N TYR A 119 10.30 9.02 4.23
CA TYR A 119 9.06 8.97 3.45
C TYR A 119 7.85 9.52 4.20
N LYS A 120 8.01 10.06 5.41
CA LYS A 120 6.91 10.59 6.23
C LYS A 120 6.08 11.65 5.50
N GLN A 121 6.73 12.62 4.87
CA GLN A 121 6.03 13.69 4.15
C GLN A 121 5.26 13.13 2.95
N ASP A 122 5.87 12.19 2.24
CA ASP A 122 5.24 11.51 1.10
C ASP A 122 3.97 10.75 1.56
N LEU A 123 4.00 10.08 2.70
CA LEU A 123 2.82 9.38 3.24
C LEU A 123 1.68 10.33 3.63
N ILE A 124 2.01 11.51 4.18
CA ILE A 124 1.02 12.56 4.49
C ILE A 124 0.36 13.06 3.20
N ASP A 125 1.17 13.42 2.20
CA ASP A 125 0.69 13.89 0.91
C ASP A 125 -0.19 12.82 0.22
N LEU A 126 0.21 11.55 0.31
CA LEU A 126 -0.54 10.41 -0.23
C LEU A 126 -1.88 10.21 0.49
N SER A 127 -1.86 10.31 1.81
CA SER A 127 -3.04 10.20 2.69
C SER A 127 -4.07 11.29 2.37
N ILE A 128 -3.64 12.54 2.25
CA ILE A 128 -4.52 13.67 1.90
C ILE A 128 -5.07 13.49 0.49
N LYS A 129 -4.21 13.15 -0.49
CA LYS A 129 -4.59 13.00 -1.91
C LYS A 129 -5.71 11.99 -2.12
N TYR A 130 -5.66 10.85 -1.43
CA TYR A 130 -6.65 9.78 -1.59
C TYR A 130 -7.69 9.72 -0.47
N SER A 131 -7.65 10.68 0.46
CA SER A 131 -8.53 10.74 1.64
C SER A 131 -8.49 9.43 2.45
N VAL A 132 -7.29 8.91 2.69
CA VAL A 132 -7.05 7.70 3.49
C VAL A 132 -6.38 8.09 4.79
N VAL A 133 -6.94 7.73 5.94
CA VAL A 133 -6.33 8.01 7.25
C VAL A 133 -5.01 7.24 7.39
N SER A 134 -3.98 7.91 7.90
CA SER A 134 -2.70 7.33 8.33
C SER A 134 -2.40 7.68 9.78
N ALA A 135 -1.30 7.17 10.35
CA ALA A 135 -0.85 7.58 11.68
C ALA A 135 -0.55 9.10 11.79
N TYR A 136 -0.42 9.81 10.66
CA TYR A 136 -0.06 11.22 10.61
C TYR A 136 -1.22 12.16 10.24
N THR A 137 -2.38 11.63 9.87
CA THR A 137 -3.53 12.42 9.43
C THR A 137 -4.78 12.04 10.19
N SER A 138 -5.70 12.98 10.35
CA SER A 138 -6.99 12.74 11.00
C SER A 138 -8.09 13.47 10.26
N PHE A 139 -9.30 12.91 10.27
CA PHE A 139 -10.49 13.60 9.79
C PHE A 139 -11.06 14.44 10.93
N VAL A 140 -11.05 15.76 10.73
CA VAL A 140 -11.65 16.71 11.66
C VAL A 140 -12.99 17.15 11.06
N ALA A 141 -14.08 16.84 11.74
CA ALA A 141 -15.40 17.38 11.42
C ALA A 141 -15.60 18.69 12.20
N ILE A 142 -15.90 19.77 11.48
CA ILE A 142 -16.21 21.07 12.08
C ILE A 142 -17.71 21.30 11.91
N GLU A 143 -18.42 21.50 13.02
CA GLU A 143 -19.82 21.89 13.04
C GLU A 143 -19.91 23.42 12.92
N GLU A 144 -20.57 23.92 11.88
CA GLU A 144 -20.86 25.34 11.77
C GLU A 144 -21.99 25.69 12.74
N ARG A 145 -21.67 26.51 13.74
CA ARG A 145 -22.67 27.13 14.62
C ARG A 145 -22.97 28.52 14.11
N ASP A 146 -24.18 28.73 13.61
CA ASP A 146 -24.71 30.05 13.30
C ASP A 146 -24.77 30.89 14.59
N THR A 147 -23.77 31.75 14.83
CA THR A 147 -23.85 32.80 15.85
C THR A 147 -24.74 33.93 15.33
N LYS A 148 -26.05 33.68 15.25
CA LYS A 148 -27.01 34.78 15.09
C LYS A 148 -27.24 35.43 16.45
N THR A 149 -26.61 36.59 16.57
CA THR A 149 -26.79 37.66 17.54
C THR A 149 -28.25 37.81 18.02
N ASP A 150 -28.56 37.30 19.22
CA ASP A 150 -29.73 37.76 19.99
C ASP A 150 -29.30 38.96 20.85
N ALA A 151 -28.89 40.04 20.19
CA ALA A 151 -28.87 41.36 20.80
C ALA A 151 -30.26 41.97 20.62
N LYS A 152 -31.26 41.41 21.33
CA LYS A 152 -32.51 42.12 21.57
C LYS A 152 -32.16 43.37 22.37
N THR A 153 -32.13 44.49 21.66
CA THR A 153 -32.14 45.84 22.21
C THR A 153 -33.37 45.97 23.10
N LEU A 154 -33.19 45.78 24.41
CA LEU A 154 -34.09 46.26 25.43
C LEU A 154 -33.56 47.61 25.87
N GLN A 155 -34.14 48.71 25.41
CA GLN A 155 -34.40 49.97 26.16
C GLN A 155 -35.37 50.86 25.36
N PRO A 156 -36.10 51.79 25.99
CA PRO A 156 -36.46 51.93 27.41
C PRO A 156 -37.97 51.71 27.68
#